data_AF-A0A831XBZ5-F1
#
_entry.id   AF-A0A831XBZ5-F1
#
_cell.length_a   1.000
_cell.length_b   1.000
_cell.length_c   1.000
_cell.angle_alpha   90.00
_cell.angle_beta   90.00
_cell.angle_gamma   90.00
#
_symmetry.space_group_name_H-M   'P 1'
#
loop_
_entity.id
_entity.type
_entity.pdbx_description
1 polymer ?
#
loop_
_entity_poly.entity_id
_entity_poly.type
_entity_poly.pdbx_seq_one_letter_code
_entity_poly.pdbx_strand_id
1 'polypeptide(L)' 'MVVAADGSGDYRTVQEAINSIPADNSQWVNIAIRKGLYKEKLHIEKKFVIKADMLS' A
#
# COMPACT_ATOMS: atom_id res chain seq x y z
N MET A 1 2.01 7.11 2.32
CA MET A 1 2.38 6.78 0.92
C MET A 1 1.11 6.57 0.10
N VAL A 2 1.17 6.79 -1.22
CA VAL A 2 0.02 6.75 -2.14
C VAL A 2 0.23 5.67 -3.21
N VAL A 3 -0.77 4.79 -3.37
CA VAL A 3 -0.84 3.82 -4.46
C VAL A 3 -1.81 4.35 -5.52
N ALA A 4 -1.36 4.40 -6.77
CA ALA A 4 -2.17 4.80 -7.91
C ALA A 4 -1.85 3.96 -9.15
N ALA A 5 -2.81 3.17 -9.62
CA ALA A 5 -2.64 2.27 -10.78
C ALA A 5 -2.21 2.99 -12.07
N ASP A 6 -2.55 4.28 -12.23
CA ASP A 6 -2.17 5.12 -13.36
C ASP A 6 -0.74 5.67 -13.27
N GLY A 7 -0.02 5.38 -12.18
CA GLY A 7 1.35 5.85 -11.93
C GLY A 7 1.45 7.27 -11.38
N SER A 8 0.33 7.89 -10.99
CA SER A 8 0.30 9.25 -10.43
C SER A 8 0.61 9.32 -8.92
N GLY A 9 0.95 8.19 -8.30
CA GLY A 9 1.29 8.03 -6.88
C GLY A 9 2.73 7.50 -6.69
N ASP A 10 3.07 7.19 -5.44
CA ASP A 10 4.39 6.65 -5.06
C ASP A 10 4.61 5.24 -5.62
N TYR A 11 3.54 4.45 -5.71
CA TYR A 11 3.56 3.06 -6.19
C TYR A 11 2.39 2.80 -7.13
N ARG A 12 2.56 1.83 -8.05
CA ARG A 12 1.48 1.40 -8.95
C ARG A 12 0.64 0.28 -8.37
N THR A 13 1.20 -0.47 -7.42
CA THR A 13 0.57 -1.65 -6.81
C THR A 13 0.61 -1.56 -5.28
N VAL A 14 -0.32 -2.25 -4.60
CA VAL A 14 -0.31 -2.30 -3.14
C VAL A 14 0.84 -3.18 -2.64
N GLN A 15 1.22 -4.22 -3.38
CA GLN A 15 2.34 -5.08 -2.98
C GLN A 15 3.68 -4.33 -2.98
N GLU A 16 3.93 -3.45 -3.95
CA GLU A 16 5.13 -2.58 -3.95
C GLU A 16 5.16 -1.69 -2.70
N ALA A 17 4.03 -1.08 -2.35
CA ALA A 17 3.91 -0.25 -1.16
C ALA A 17 4.21 -1.06 0.12
N ILE A 18 3.66 -2.28 0.25
CA ILE A 18 3.94 -3.17 1.39
C ILE A 18 5.42 -3.58 1.44
N ASN A 19 6.01 -3.90 0.29
CA ASN A 19 7.41 -4.31 0.20
C ASN A 19 8.38 -3.19 0.61
N SER A 20 7.99 -1.93 0.40
CA SER A 20 8.79 -0.76 0.76
C SER A 20 8.94 -0.54 2.27
N ILE A 21 8.03 -1.11 3.09
CA ILE A 21 8.06 -0.95 4.54
C ILE A 21 9.26 -1.72 5.10
N PRO A 22 10.09 -1.18 6.01
CA PRO A 22 11.18 -1.94 6.64
C PRO A 22 10.68 -3.17 7.43
N ALA A 23 11.50 -4.22 7.53
CA ALA A 23 11.11 -5.46 8.23
C ALA A 23 10.98 -5.29 9.75
N ASP A 24 11.72 -4.34 10.33
CA ASP A 24 11.76 -3.97 11.74
C ASP A 24 10.79 -2.82 12.09
N ASN A 25 9.89 -2.48 11.18
CA ASN A 25 8.91 -1.43 11.40
C ASN A 25 8.00 -1.75 12.60
N SER A 26 7.99 -0.85 13.58
CA SER A 26 7.21 -0.95 14.82
C SER A 26 6.05 0.04 14.90
N GLN A 27 5.84 0.84 13.84
CA GLN A 27 4.84 1.89 13.77
C GLN A 27 3.76 1.57 12.73
N TRP A 28 2.58 2.16 12.86
CA TRP A 28 1.54 2.03 11.83
C TRP A 28 1.95 2.74 10.54
N VAL A 29 1.73 2.08 9.41
CA VAL A 29 1.94 2.67 8.09
C VAL A 29 0.60 2.95 7.43
N ASN A 30 0.39 4.21 7.03
CA ASN A 30 -0.79 4.61 6.28
C ASN A 30 -0.50 4.57 4.78
N ILE A 31 -1.22 3.68 4.09
CA ILE A 31 -1.19 3.52 2.63
C ILE A 31 -2.52 4.05 2.08
N ALA A 32 -2.47 5.20 1.41
CA ALA A 32 -3.62 5.77 0.73
C ALA A 32 -3.73 5.18 -0.67
N ILE A 33 -4.90 4.66 -1.03
CA ILE A 33 -5.12 4.02 -2.34
C ILE A 33 -6.06 4.91 -3.15
N ARG A 34 -5.56 5.43 -4.29
CA ARG A 34 -6.41 6.16 -5.25
C ARG A 34 -7.37 5.20 -5.93
N LYS A 35 -8.56 5.70 -6.27
CA LYS A 35 -9.57 4.95 -7.02
C LYS A 35 -8.97 4.34 -8.29
N GLY A 36 -9.13 3.03 -8.43
CA GLY A 36 -8.56 2.27 -9.54
C GLY A 36 -8.88 0.79 -9.40
N LEU A 37 -8.62 0.02 -10.46
CA LEU A 37 -8.77 -1.43 -10.45
C LEU A 37 -7.42 -2.08 -10.12
N TYR A 38 -7.33 -2.71 -8.94
CA TYR A 38 -6.14 -3.43 -8.49
C TYR A 38 -6.44 -4.93 -8.46
N LYS A 39 -6.04 -5.64 -9.53
CA LYS A 39 -6.18 -7.11 -9.62
C LYS A 39 -4.88 -7.78 -9.21
N GLU A 40 -4.66 -7.92 -7.91
CA GLU A 40 -3.43 -8.47 -7.35
C GLU A 40 -3.69 -9.45 -6.21
N LYS A 41 -2.82 -10.46 -6.10
CA LYS A 41 -2.83 -11.39 -4.96
C LYS A 41 -1.86 -10.85 -3.92
N LEU A 42 -2.39 -10.40 -2.79
CA LEU A 42 -1.57 -9.81 -1.73
C LEU A 42 -0.94 -10.90 -0.86
N HIS A 43 0.34 -10.73 -0.57
CA HIS A 43 1.07 -11.53 0.42
C HIS A 43 1.54 -10.61 1.54
N ILE A 44 0.92 -10.76 2.73
CA ILE A 44 1.13 -9.86 3.86
C ILE A 44 1.82 -10.64 4.98
N GLU A 45 3.14 -10.51 5.08
CA GLU A 45 3.93 -11.16 6.15
C GLU A 45 4.32 -10.19 7.27
N LYS A 46 4.16 -8.88 7.05
CA LYS A 46 4.58 -7.87 8.04
C LYS A 46 3.52 -7.72 9.13
N LYS A 47 3.93 -7.32 10.34
CA LYS A 47 3.02 -6.93 11.44
C LYS A 47 2.69 -5.43 11.30
N PHE A 48 1.49 -5.00 11.71
CA PHE A 48 1.02 -3.59 11.72
C PHE A 48 0.85 -2.90 10.34
N VAL A 49 0.37 -3.62 9.34
CA VAL A 49 0.61 -3.23 7.94
C VAL A 49 -0.36 -2.17 7.39
N ILE A 50 -1.66 -2.19 7.70
CA ILE A 50 -2.59 -1.38 6.89
C ILE A 50 -3.80 -0.87 7.67
N LYS A 51 -3.98 0.45 7.62
CA LYS A 51 -5.31 1.09 7.63
C LYS A 51 -5.52 1.69 6.24
N ALA A 52 -6.38 1.06 5.45
CA ALA A 52 -6.68 1.49 4.09
C ALA A 52 -7.87 2.45 4.14
N ASP A 53 -7.61 3.74 4.00
CA ASP A 53 -8.64 4.74 3.82
C ASP A 53 -8.77 4.99 2.30
N MET A 54 -9.91 4.64 1.71
CA MET A 54 -10.19 4.97 0.31
C MET A 54 -10.37 6.47 0.18
N LEU A 55 -9.59 7.09 -0.70
CA LEU A 55 -9.80 8.49 -1.06
C LEU A 55 -10.98 8.57 -2.02
N SER A 56 -12.05 9.23 -1.58
CA SER A 56 -13.27 9.52 -2.35
C SER A 56 -13.02 10.49 -3.49
#